data_AF-A0A0R0JDF0-F1
#
_entry.id   AF-A0A0R0JDF0-F1
#
_cell.length_a   1.000
_cell.length_b   1.000
_cell.length_c   1.000
_cell.angle_alpha   90.00
_cell.angle_beta   90.00
_cell.angle_gamma   90.00
#
_symmetry.space_group_name_H-M   'P 1'
#
loop_
_entity.id
_entity.type
_entity.pdbx_description
1 polymer ?
#
loop_
_entity_poly.entity_id
_entity_poly.type
_entity_poly.pdbx_seq_one_letter_code
_entity_poly.pdbx_strand_id
1 'polypeptide(L)'
;MECVLADVLRDQINLGNKGDGNWKAIAYSTVAQILSKRFGVHLMADNVKNRFKLWRTWYGIVSDILSQSEFDWDSTKYMITVENQIAWNEYVKSHEEAKRFRFKVIPNWDDIVDLCAKDRATGLGVENALDVDDIMSKETNEEEAIHSVSFDLEGSSSAIRKYIRPSKSGEKEGMISLMK
;
A
#
# COMPACT_ATOMS: atom_id res chain seq x y z
N MET A 1 3.80 0.98 6.12
CA MET A 1 2.69 0.41 5.33
C MET A 1 3.02 -1.00 4.84
N GLU A 2 4.21 -1.24 4.29
CA GLU A 2 4.62 -2.52 3.69
C GLU A 2 4.48 -3.76 4.57
N CYS A 3 4.93 -3.73 5.83
CA CYS A 3 4.78 -4.87 6.75
C CYS A 3 3.31 -5.27 6.94
N VAL A 4 2.42 -4.28 7.11
CA VAL A 4 0.98 -4.52 7.24
C VAL A 4 0.39 -5.06 5.94
N LEU A 5 0.84 -4.55 4.79
CA LEU A 5 0.43 -5.10 3.50
C LEU A 5 0.78 -6.59 3.42
N ALA A 6 1.99 -6.98 3.83
CA ALA A 6 2.41 -8.37 3.86
C ALA A 6 1.56 -9.22 4.81
N ASP A 7 1.31 -8.74 6.03
CA ASP A 7 0.49 -9.45 7.03
C ASP A 7 -0.93 -9.71 6.49
N VAL A 8 -1.59 -8.69 5.94
CA VAL A 8 -2.95 -8.83 5.44
C VAL A 8 -2.98 -9.73 4.20
N LEU A 9 -1.96 -9.71 3.35
CA LEU A 9 -1.82 -10.65 2.24
C LEU A 9 -1.67 -12.10 2.73
N ARG A 10 -0.89 -12.34 3.79
CA ARG A 10 -0.80 -13.68 4.43
C ARG A 10 -2.16 -14.13 4.96
N ASP A 11 -2.93 -13.25 5.58
CA ASP A 11 -4.31 -13.56 6.00
C ASP A 11 -5.19 -13.96 4.81
N GLN A 12 -5.06 -13.26 3.67
CA GLN A 12 -5.80 -13.60 2.45
C GLN A 12 -5.39 -14.97 1.88
N ILE A 13 -4.12 -15.38 2.00
CA ILE A 13 -3.67 -16.74 1.65
C ILE A 13 -4.36 -17.76 2.54
N ASN A 14 -4.37 -17.53 3.86
CA ASN A 14 -5.01 -18.42 4.84
C ASN A 14 -6.52 -18.56 4.63
N LEU A 15 -7.17 -17.52 4.08
CA LEU A 15 -8.59 -17.54 3.69
C LEU A 15 -8.84 -18.20 2.32
N GLY A 16 -7.82 -18.73 1.65
CA GLY A 16 -7.96 -19.35 0.33
C GLY A 16 -8.23 -18.36 -0.81
N ASN A 17 -7.85 -17.09 -0.63
CA ASN A 17 -8.00 -16.05 -1.65
C ASN A 17 -6.79 -15.94 -2.59
N LYS A 18 -5.77 -16.78 -2.42
CA LYS A 18 -4.69 -17.02 -3.40
C LYS A 18 -4.88 -18.41 -4.01
N GLY A 19 -5.17 -18.49 -5.31
CA GLY A 19 -5.17 -19.74 -6.06
C GLY A 19 -3.75 -20.12 -6.53
N ASP A 20 -3.65 -21.12 -7.41
CA ASP A 20 -2.36 -21.69 -7.88
C ASP A 20 -1.45 -20.73 -8.68
N GLY A 21 -1.83 -19.47 -8.81
CA GLY A 21 -1.03 -18.48 -9.50
C GLY A 21 -1.59 -17.07 -9.52
N ASN A 22 -2.85 -16.89 -9.09
CA ASN A 22 -3.50 -15.59 -9.07
C ASN A 22 -4.29 -15.37 -7.78
N TRP A 23 -4.28 -14.13 -7.33
CA TRP A 23 -5.13 -13.64 -6.26
C TRP A 23 -6.55 -13.45 -6.77
N LYS A 24 -7.54 -13.86 -5.98
CA LYS A 24 -8.94 -13.53 -6.23
C LYS A 24 -9.13 -12.02 -6.07
N ALA A 25 -10.05 -11.42 -6.84
CA ALA A 25 -10.34 -9.99 -6.76
C ALA A 25 -10.68 -9.52 -5.32
N ILE A 26 -11.36 -10.37 -4.55
CA ILE A 26 -11.70 -10.11 -3.14
C ILE A 26 -10.46 -9.86 -2.28
N ALA A 27 -9.33 -10.54 -2.54
CA ALA A 27 -8.10 -10.34 -1.79
C ALA A 27 -7.63 -8.89 -1.90
N TYR A 28 -7.50 -8.37 -3.12
CA TYR A 28 -7.04 -7.00 -3.36
C TYR A 28 -8.00 -5.96 -2.78
N SER A 29 -9.31 -6.15 -2.92
CA SER A 29 -10.29 -5.23 -2.34
C SER A 29 -10.26 -5.23 -0.81
N THR A 30 -10.15 -6.40 -0.18
CA THR A 30 -10.11 -6.52 1.29
C THR A 30 -8.82 -5.92 1.84
N VAL A 31 -7.68 -6.18 1.21
CA VAL A 31 -6.39 -5.58 1.59
C VAL A 31 -6.46 -4.06 1.48
N ALA A 32 -6.99 -3.52 0.38
CA ALA A 32 -7.14 -2.09 0.18
C ALA A 32 -8.00 -1.46 1.28
N GLN A 33 -9.15 -2.06 1.60
CA GLN A 33 -10.03 -1.58 2.67
C GLN A 33 -9.37 -1.58 4.06
N ILE A 34 -8.65 -2.64 4.40
CA ILE A 34 -7.96 -2.76 5.70
C ILE A 34 -6.84 -1.72 5.80
N LEU A 35 -6.01 -1.59 4.77
CA LEU A 35 -4.93 -0.61 4.74
C LEU A 35 -5.46 0.82 4.77
N SER A 36 -6.50 1.12 3.98
CA SER A 36 -7.18 2.41 3.99
C SER A 36 -7.66 2.79 5.38
N LYS A 37 -8.35 1.87 6.05
CA LYS A 37 -8.85 2.10 7.41
C LYS A 37 -7.71 2.28 8.42
N ARG A 38 -6.64 1.49 8.31
CA ARG A 38 -5.54 1.51 9.29
C ARG A 38 -4.67 2.75 9.19
N PHE A 39 -4.43 3.24 7.98
CA PHE A 39 -3.52 4.36 7.72
C PHE A 39 -4.25 5.67 7.42
N GLY A 40 -5.58 5.67 7.29
CA GLY A 40 -6.36 6.88 7.00
C GLY A 40 -6.20 7.38 5.56
N VAL A 41 -5.83 6.51 4.63
CA VAL A 41 -5.57 6.84 3.21
C VAL A 41 -6.61 6.19 2.29
N HIS A 42 -6.81 6.73 1.09
CA HIS A 42 -7.67 6.10 0.09
C HIS A 42 -6.85 5.18 -0.82
N LEU A 43 -7.04 3.86 -0.70
CA LEU A 43 -6.42 2.84 -1.53
C LEU A 43 -7.51 2.07 -2.26
N MET A 44 -7.27 1.81 -3.54
CA MET A 44 -8.07 0.95 -4.39
C MET A 44 -7.40 -0.41 -4.53
N ALA A 45 -8.17 -1.42 -4.97
CA ALA A 45 -7.66 -2.75 -5.25
C ALA A 45 -6.48 -2.73 -6.25
N ASP A 46 -6.52 -1.83 -7.23
CA ASP A 46 -5.44 -1.66 -8.20
C ASP A 46 -4.15 -1.13 -7.59
N ASN A 47 -4.22 -0.28 -6.55
CA ASN A 47 -3.00 0.15 -5.82
C ASN A 47 -2.31 -1.06 -5.19
N VAL A 48 -3.07 -1.95 -4.55
CA VAL A 48 -2.54 -3.19 -3.93
C VAL A 48 -1.98 -4.12 -5.00
N LYS A 49 -2.72 -4.33 -6.09
CA LYS A 49 -2.30 -5.18 -7.20
C LYS A 49 -0.99 -4.69 -7.83
N ASN A 50 -0.87 -3.39 -8.08
CA ASN A 50 0.34 -2.77 -8.64
C ASN A 50 1.52 -2.89 -7.68
N ARG A 51 1.29 -2.67 -6.36
CA ARG A 51 2.35 -2.85 -5.35
C ARG A 51 2.83 -4.30 -5.29
N PHE A 52 1.92 -5.26 -5.31
CA PHE A 52 2.29 -6.68 -5.33
C PHE A 52 2.99 -7.07 -6.64
N LYS A 53 2.58 -6.52 -7.79
CA LYS A 53 3.30 -6.70 -9.06
C LYS A 53 4.74 -6.18 -8.97
N LEU A 54 4.94 -5.02 -8.36
CA LEU A 54 6.28 -4.45 -8.10
C LEU A 54 7.13 -5.39 -7.22
N TRP A 55 6.56 -5.92 -6.14
CA TRP A 55 7.24 -6.90 -5.28
C TRP A 55 7.66 -8.16 -6.04
N ARG A 56 6.80 -8.69 -6.92
CA ARG A 56 7.17 -9.84 -7.78
C ARG A 56 8.33 -9.50 -8.71
N THR A 57 8.32 -8.32 -9.34
CA THR A 57 9.41 -7.86 -10.20
C THR A 57 10.71 -7.73 -9.42
N TRP A 58 10.68 -7.11 -8.24
CA TRP A 58 11.86 -6.98 -7.37
C TRP A 58 12.36 -8.35 -6.92
N TYR A 59 11.46 -9.24 -6.51
CA TYR A 59 11.82 -10.60 -6.14
C TYR A 59 12.57 -11.31 -7.26
N GLY A 60 12.09 -11.23 -8.50
CA GLY A 60 12.76 -11.80 -9.66
C GLY A 60 14.19 -11.27 -9.81
N ILE A 61 14.34 -9.95 -9.92
CA ILE A 61 15.63 -9.32 -10.18
C ILE A 61 16.62 -9.57 -9.03
N VAL A 62 16.20 -9.35 -7.78
CA VAL A 62 17.09 -9.51 -6.62
C VAL A 62 17.44 -10.98 -6.39
N SER A 63 16.50 -11.92 -6.59
CA SER A 63 16.82 -13.35 -6.49
C SER A 63 17.80 -13.79 -7.59
N ASP A 64 17.69 -13.24 -8.80
CA ASP A 64 18.62 -13.52 -9.87
C ASP A 64 20.03 -12.96 -9.55
N ILE A 65 20.12 -11.77 -8.95
CA ILE A 65 21.40 -11.23 -8.45
C ILE A 65 21.99 -12.13 -7.35
N LEU A 66 21.20 -12.48 -6.34
CA LEU A 66 21.65 -13.30 -5.20
C LEU A 66 21.90 -14.77 -5.57
N SER A 67 21.53 -15.20 -6.79
CA SER A 67 21.92 -16.51 -7.32
C SER A 67 23.39 -16.56 -7.75
N GLN A 68 24.04 -15.40 -7.90
CA GLN A 68 25.47 -15.31 -8.22
C GLN A 68 26.29 -15.42 -6.93
N SER A 69 27.34 -16.23 -6.96
CA SER A 69 28.21 -16.46 -5.80
C SER A 69 28.96 -15.22 -5.31
N GLU A 70 29.08 -14.20 -6.14
CA GLU A 70 29.84 -12.98 -5.92
C GLU A 70 29.05 -11.87 -5.24
N PHE A 71 27.75 -12.05 -5.05
CA PHE A 71 26.85 -11.05 -4.46
C PHE A 71 26.09 -11.68 -3.27
N ASP A 72 25.82 -10.88 -2.25
CA ASP A 72 25.13 -11.34 -1.03
C ASP A 72 24.08 -10.32 -0.56
N TRP A 73 23.28 -10.69 0.42
CA TRP A 73 22.27 -9.83 1.05
C TRP A 73 22.72 -9.39 2.44
N ASP A 74 22.86 -8.08 2.66
CA ASP A 74 23.08 -7.54 4.01
C ASP A 74 21.73 -7.42 4.73
N SER A 75 21.44 -8.36 5.64
CA SER A 75 20.22 -8.36 6.44
C SER A 75 20.14 -7.22 7.46
N THR A 76 21.25 -6.54 7.74
CA THR A 76 21.28 -5.38 8.66
C THR A 76 20.98 -4.09 7.91
N LYS A 77 21.51 -3.94 6.68
CA LYS A 77 21.28 -2.78 5.82
C LYS A 77 20.09 -2.95 4.87
N TYR A 78 19.52 -4.15 4.81
CA TYR A 78 18.42 -4.55 3.91
C TYR A 78 18.72 -4.24 2.44
N MET A 79 19.91 -4.60 1.95
CA MET A 79 20.31 -4.35 0.57
C MET A 79 21.35 -5.36 0.07
N ILE A 80 21.59 -5.36 -1.25
CA ILE A 80 22.61 -6.20 -1.87
C ILE A 80 24.01 -5.69 -1.51
N THR A 81 24.87 -6.59 -1.07
CA THR A 81 26.30 -6.38 -0.87
C THR A 81 27.08 -6.87 -2.08
N VAL A 82 28.02 -6.04 -2.49
CA VAL A 82 28.92 -6.28 -3.61
C VAL A 82 30.32 -6.03 -3.11
N GLU A 83 31.08 -7.10 -2.87
CA GLU A 83 32.50 -7.01 -2.49
C GLU A 83 33.38 -6.85 -3.74
N ASN A 84 33.06 -7.57 -4.81
CA ASN A 84 33.78 -7.49 -6.08
C ASN A 84 33.07 -6.54 -7.06
N GLN A 85 33.54 -5.30 -7.12
CA GLN A 85 32.98 -4.29 -8.02
C GLN A 85 33.20 -4.62 -9.52
N ILE A 86 34.26 -5.36 -9.88
CA ILE A 86 34.48 -5.80 -11.26
C ILE A 86 33.40 -6.80 -11.67
N ALA A 87 33.12 -7.79 -10.82
CA ALA A 87 32.06 -8.77 -11.06
C ALA A 87 30.68 -8.09 -11.20
N TRP A 88 30.37 -7.11 -10.34
CA TRP A 88 29.15 -6.32 -10.48
C TRP A 88 29.05 -5.60 -11.81
N ASN A 89 30.12 -4.91 -12.21
CA ASN A 89 30.16 -4.17 -13.47
C ASN A 89 30.00 -5.09 -14.69
N GLU A 90 30.52 -6.31 -14.66
CA GLU A 90 30.29 -7.30 -15.71
C GLU A 90 28.84 -7.81 -15.70
N TYR A 91 28.30 -8.16 -14.52
CA TYR A 91 26.93 -8.65 -14.38
C TYR A 91 25.88 -7.68 -14.93
N VAL A 92 26.00 -6.38 -14.60
CA VAL A 92 25.02 -5.37 -15.02
C VAL A 92 25.12 -4.98 -16.50
N LYS A 93 26.13 -5.44 -17.24
CA LYS A 93 26.19 -5.26 -18.71
C LYS A 93 25.13 -6.12 -19.41
N SER A 94 24.83 -7.29 -18.87
CA SER A 94 23.78 -8.19 -19.40
C SER A 94 22.46 -8.09 -18.66
N HIS A 95 22.43 -7.50 -17.45
CA HIS A 95 21.25 -7.33 -16.61
C HIS A 95 21.08 -5.86 -16.19
N GLU A 96 20.68 -5.00 -17.13
CA GLU A 96 20.64 -3.56 -16.88
C GLU A 96 19.67 -3.17 -15.78
N GLU A 97 18.58 -3.92 -15.64
CA GLU A 97 17.56 -3.76 -14.62
C GLU A 97 18.10 -3.95 -13.20
N ALA A 98 19.22 -4.68 -13.03
CA ALA A 98 19.87 -4.90 -11.74
C ALA A 98 20.58 -3.65 -11.21
N LYS A 99 20.97 -2.70 -12.09
CA LYS A 99 21.69 -1.46 -11.70
C LYS A 99 20.96 -0.70 -10.59
N ARG A 100 19.61 -0.68 -10.65
CA ARG A 100 18.75 0.01 -9.68
C ARG A 100 18.83 -0.57 -8.26
N PHE A 101 19.34 -1.79 -8.09
CA PHE A 101 19.40 -2.48 -6.80
C PHE A 101 20.75 -2.36 -6.08
N ARG A 102 21.78 -1.78 -6.71
CA ARG A 102 23.14 -1.69 -6.14
C ARG A 102 23.20 -1.09 -4.74
N PHE A 103 22.36 -0.11 -4.48
CA PHE A 103 22.26 0.62 -3.21
C PHE A 103 20.82 0.76 -2.72
N LYS A 104 19.91 -0.05 -3.27
CA LYS A 104 18.49 0.04 -2.93
C LYS A 104 18.25 -0.71 -1.63
N VAL A 105 17.73 0.01 -0.65
CA VAL A 105 17.26 -0.55 0.62
C VAL A 105 15.85 -1.10 0.43
N ILE A 106 15.62 -2.35 0.84
CA ILE A 106 14.33 -3.05 0.79
C ILE A 106 14.05 -3.67 2.17
N PRO A 107 13.52 -2.90 3.13
CA PRO A 107 13.34 -3.35 4.51
C PRO A 107 12.41 -4.56 4.67
N ASN A 108 11.48 -4.76 3.74
CA ASN A 108 10.51 -5.85 3.74
C ASN A 108 10.91 -7.01 2.82
N TRP A 109 12.21 -7.19 2.54
CA TRP A 109 12.69 -8.23 1.63
C TRP A 109 12.22 -9.63 2.03
N ASP A 110 12.28 -9.98 3.31
CA ASP A 110 11.85 -11.30 3.80
C ASP A 110 10.35 -11.53 3.54
N ASP A 111 9.51 -10.51 3.69
CA ASP A 111 8.08 -10.58 3.36
C ASP A 111 7.85 -10.76 1.85
N ILE A 112 8.64 -10.08 1.02
CA ILE A 112 8.60 -10.22 -0.43
C ILE A 112 8.96 -11.65 -0.84
N VAL A 113 10.05 -12.21 -0.27
CA VAL A 113 10.50 -13.59 -0.53
C VAL A 113 9.39 -14.57 -0.17
N ASP A 114 8.84 -14.50 1.04
CA ASP A 114 7.80 -15.42 1.52
C ASP A 114 6.55 -15.40 0.63
N LEU A 115 6.09 -14.21 0.23
CA LEU A 115 4.86 -14.06 -0.56
C LEU A 115 5.04 -14.37 -2.05
N CYS A 116 6.23 -14.15 -2.62
CA CYS A 116 6.48 -14.25 -4.06
C CYS A 116 7.19 -15.54 -4.49
N ALA A 117 7.94 -16.23 -3.61
CA ALA A 117 8.75 -17.38 -4.00
C ALA A 117 7.94 -18.52 -4.65
N LYS A 118 6.73 -18.78 -4.13
CA LYS A 118 5.84 -19.83 -4.67
C LYS A 118 5.37 -19.53 -6.09
N ASP A 119 5.15 -18.27 -6.43
CA ASP A 119 4.65 -17.88 -7.76
C ASP A 119 5.74 -18.05 -8.84
N ARG A 120 7.02 -17.92 -8.48
CA ARG A 120 8.15 -18.14 -9.40
C ARG A 120 8.34 -19.61 -9.72
N ALA A 121 8.18 -20.51 -8.74
CA ALA A 121 8.31 -21.95 -8.94
C ALA A 121 7.29 -22.49 -9.97
N THR A 122 6.10 -21.89 -10.05
CA THR A 122 5.05 -22.29 -11.01
C THR A 122 5.28 -21.73 -12.41
N GLY A 123 6.29 -20.85 -12.63
CA GLY A 123 6.59 -20.27 -13.94
C GLY A 123 5.59 -19.19 -14.41
N LEU A 124 4.71 -18.71 -13.53
CA LEU A 124 3.60 -17.82 -13.88
C LEU A 124 3.97 -16.32 -13.84
N GLY A 125 5.26 -15.99 -13.74
CA GLY A 125 5.77 -14.62 -13.59
C GLY A 125 6.09 -13.87 -14.87
N VAL A 126 5.91 -14.47 -16.06
CA VAL A 126 6.28 -13.85 -17.34
C VAL A 126 5.14 -12.96 -17.86
N GLU A 127 4.90 -11.84 -17.18
CA GLU A 127 4.03 -10.77 -17.70
C GLU A 127 4.91 -9.55 -18.01
N ASN A 128 5.35 -9.46 -19.26
CA ASN A 128 6.08 -8.39 -19.94
C ASN A 128 6.80 -7.38 -19.01
N ALA A 129 8.11 -7.59 -18.82
CA ALA A 129 9.01 -6.74 -18.04
C ALA A 129 9.29 -5.34 -18.65
N LEU A 130 8.39 -4.81 -19.49
CA LEU A 130 8.65 -3.60 -20.31
C LEU A 130 7.94 -2.31 -19.82
N ASP A 131 7.08 -2.36 -18.80
CA ASP A 131 6.37 -1.17 -18.27
C ASP A 131 6.90 -0.70 -16.90
N VAL A 132 8.20 -0.83 -16.65
CA VAL A 132 8.76 -0.56 -15.30
C VAL A 132 9.03 0.93 -15.06
N ASP A 133 9.10 1.76 -16.10
CA ASP A 133 9.36 3.19 -15.95
C ASP A 133 8.14 4.01 -15.50
N ASP A 134 6.91 3.56 -15.79
CA ASP A 134 5.70 4.32 -15.49
C ASP A 134 5.21 4.16 -14.03
N ILE A 135 5.68 3.12 -13.32
CA ILE A 135 5.38 2.92 -11.90
C ILE A 135 6.33 3.75 -11.00
N MET A 136 7.50 4.12 -11.51
CA MET A 136 8.60 4.71 -10.72
C MET A 136 8.53 6.23 -10.54
N SER A 137 7.56 6.91 -11.18
CA SER A 137 7.46 8.38 -11.12
C SER A 137 6.42 8.90 -10.10
N LYS A 138 5.81 8.02 -9.28
CA LYS A 138 4.75 8.40 -8.33
C LYS A 138 5.04 8.14 -6.85
N GLU A 139 6.24 7.69 -6.49
CA GLU A 139 6.64 7.52 -5.07
C GLU A 139 7.72 8.54 -4.67
N THR A 140 7.38 9.84 -4.77
CA THR A 140 8.08 10.96 -4.10
C THR A 140 7.09 12.12 -3.94
N ASN A 141 7.04 12.71 -2.73
CA ASN A 141 6.18 13.80 -2.25
C ASN A 141 4.82 13.44 -1.62
N GLU A 142 4.87 12.94 -0.38
CA GLU A 142 3.88 13.29 0.65
C GLU A 142 4.61 13.92 1.85
N GLU A 143 5.39 14.96 1.59
CA GLU A 143 5.69 16.01 2.58
C GLU A 143 5.10 17.32 2.03
N GLU A 144 4.45 18.08 2.91
CA GLU A 144 3.74 19.36 2.69
C GLU A 144 2.24 19.30 2.32
N ALA A 145 1.40 19.26 3.37
CA ALA A 145 0.22 20.13 3.44
C ALA A 145 -0.14 20.38 4.92
N ILE A 146 0.67 21.21 5.59
CA ILE A 146 0.25 21.91 6.80
C ILE A 146 -0.84 22.90 6.35
N HIS A 147 -2.08 22.44 6.26
CA HIS A 147 -3.21 23.31 5.94
C HIS A 147 -3.74 23.93 7.23
N SER A 148 -3.31 25.17 7.43
CA SER A 148 -3.81 26.20 8.31
C SER A 148 -5.21 25.96 8.89
N VAL A 149 -5.29 25.83 10.22
CA VAL A 149 -6.47 26.28 10.95
C VAL A 149 -5.97 27.32 11.95
N SER A 150 -6.16 28.58 11.59
CA SER A 150 -5.84 29.74 12.41
C SER A 150 -6.58 29.64 13.75
N PHE A 151 -5.81 29.58 14.83
CA PHE A 151 -6.32 29.71 16.19
C PHE A 151 -6.11 31.17 16.61
N ASP A 152 -7.07 32.02 16.28
CA ASP A 152 -7.07 33.40 16.75
C ASP A 152 -7.70 33.44 18.15
N LEU A 153 -6.83 33.61 19.13
CA LEU A 153 -7.17 33.90 20.51
C LEU A 153 -7.11 35.42 20.70
N GLU A 154 -8.21 36.13 20.52
CA GLU A 154 -8.36 37.49 21.04
C GLU A 154 -9.69 37.66 21.78
N GLY A 155 -9.55 38.24 22.96
CA GLY A 155 -10.63 38.48 23.90
C GLY A 155 -11.46 39.72 23.55
N SER A 156 -12.51 39.84 24.37
CA SER A 156 -13.35 41.01 24.58
C SER A 156 -14.58 41.18 23.69
N SER A 157 -15.69 40.70 24.28
CA SER A 157 -16.91 41.48 24.53
C SER A 157 -17.88 41.74 23.38
N SER A 158 -19.00 41.00 23.44
CA SER A 158 -20.36 41.52 23.68
C SER A 158 -21.44 40.99 22.71
N ALA A 159 -22.26 40.12 23.30
CA ALA A 159 -23.71 40.10 23.23
C ALA A 159 -24.43 39.59 21.95
N ILE A 160 -25.36 38.67 22.26
CA ILE A 160 -26.67 38.40 21.63
C ILE A 160 -26.71 37.19 20.68
N ARG A 161 -27.67 36.26 20.73
CA ARG A 161 -28.62 35.74 21.73
C ARG A 161 -29.30 34.56 21.02
N LYS A 162 -29.14 33.34 21.58
CA LYS A 162 -30.11 32.24 21.67
C LYS A 162 -30.86 31.78 20.40
N TYR A 163 -30.64 30.52 20.00
CA TYR A 163 -31.73 29.65 19.56
C TYR A 163 -31.81 28.42 20.46
N ILE A 164 -32.83 28.45 21.32
CA ILE A 164 -33.28 27.38 22.22
C ILE A 164 -34.43 26.65 21.52
N ARG A 165 -34.44 25.32 21.66
CA ARG A 165 -35.46 24.36 21.18
C ARG A 165 -36.90 24.76 21.55
N PRO A 166 -37.91 24.58 20.68
CA PRO A 166 -39.31 24.73 21.06
C PRO A 166 -39.94 23.42 21.53
N SER A 167 -40.77 23.51 22.57
CA SER A 167 -41.74 22.49 22.98
C SER A 167 -42.99 23.14 23.54
N LYS A 168 -44.13 22.68 23.00
CA LYS A 168 -45.52 22.65 23.51
C LYS A 168 -46.52 23.81 23.28
N SER A 169 -47.73 23.31 23.00
CA SER A 169 -49.11 23.78 23.18
C SER A 169 -49.70 24.84 22.27
N GLY A 170 -50.75 24.43 21.55
CA GLY A 170 -51.71 25.28 20.85
C GLY A 170 -52.90 24.43 20.38
N GLU A 171 -53.91 24.30 21.24
CA GLU A 171 -55.25 23.77 20.93
C GLU A 171 -55.95 24.68 19.92
N LYS A 172 -56.65 24.13 18.91
CA LYS A 172 -57.94 24.62 18.37
C LYS A 172 -58.68 23.50 17.61
N GLU A 173 -59.76 23.06 18.26
CA GLU A 173 -61.12 22.75 17.77
C GLU A 173 -61.37 22.47 16.27
N GLY A 174 -62.21 21.45 16.02
CA GLY A 174 -63.21 21.56 14.95
C GLY A 174 -63.53 20.32 14.12
N MET A 175 -64.40 19.45 14.67
CA MET A 175 -65.36 18.56 13.98
C MET A 175 -64.86 17.35 13.15
N ILE A 176 -65.43 16.16 13.45
CA ILE A 176 -66.41 15.41 12.62
C ILE A 176 -66.45 13.92 13.07
N SER A 177 -67.64 13.49 13.54
CA SER A 177 -68.29 12.17 13.39
C SER A 177 -67.71 10.89 14.03
N LEU A 178 -68.44 10.27 14.99
CA LEU A 178 -69.03 8.91 14.83
C LEU A 178 -69.88 8.45 16.05
N MET A 179 -71.12 8.05 15.78
CA MET A 179 -71.85 6.85 16.29
C MET A 179 -71.98 6.56 17.80
N LYS A 180 -73.15 6.88 18.37
CA LYS A 180 -74.22 5.97 18.88
C LYS A 180 -75.14 6.71 19.85
#